data_AF-A0A810MTZ0-F1
#
_entry.id   AF-A0A810MTZ0-F1
#
_cell.length_a   1.000
_cell.length_b   1.000
_cell.length_c   1.000
_cell.angle_alpha   90.00
_cell.angle_beta   90.00
_cell.angle_gamma   90.00
#
_symmetry.space_group_name_H-M   'P 1'
#
loop_
_entity.id
_entity.type
_entity.pdbx_description
1 polymer ?
#
loop_
_entity_poly.entity_id
_entity_poly.type
_entity_poly.pdbx_seq_one_letter_code
_entity_poly.pdbx_strand_id
1 'polypeptide(L)'
;MLTVVLLLVHAGVAALWLGAMSYSLFVLQPKIARMCDGDPVRIEDAERVLANGNRRPVLALVTVLWLSGIALTGLAAADGLSTTGWLLVGIKAVLLAVASGLFWWVSWRGWPRRVFALPAELPGLRRRFRLVAFAMLALVGAAAVLGFVGGHA
;
A
#
# COMPACT_ATOMS: atom_id res chain seq x y z
N MET A 1 -20.09 -14.56 14.42
CA MET A 1 -19.22 -15.26 13.44
C MET A 1 -18.85 -14.39 12.25
N LEU A 2 -19.81 -13.77 11.56
CA LEU A 2 -19.55 -12.88 10.41
C LEU A 2 -18.53 -11.76 10.68
N THR A 3 -18.69 -11.01 11.78
CA THR A 3 -17.77 -9.92 12.16
C THR A 3 -16.32 -10.40 12.32
N VAL A 4 -16.12 -11.56 12.95
CA VAL A 4 -14.79 -12.15 13.15
C VAL A 4 -14.16 -12.52 11.81
N VAL A 5 -14.92 -13.15 10.90
CA VAL A 5 -14.43 -13.47 9.55
C VAL A 5 -14.04 -12.20 8.80
N LEU A 6 -14.87 -11.15 8.84
CA LEU A 6 -14.57 -9.87 8.21
C LEU A 6 -13.32 -9.22 8.79
N LEU A 7 -13.14 -9.25 10.12
CA LEU A 7 -11.95 -8.74 10.78
C LEU A 7 -10.69 -9.50 10.35
N LEU A 8 -10.74 -10.84 10.30
CA LEU A 8 -9.62 -11.66 9.84
C LEU A 8 -9.27 -11.39 8.38
N VAL A 9 -10.28 -11.26 7.50
CA VAL A 9 -10.06 -10.90 6.10
C VAL A 9 -9.44 -9.51 5.98
N HIS A 10 -10.01 -8.52 6.67
CA HIS A 10 -9.53 -7.14 6.61
C HIS A 10 -8.09 -7.03 7.13
N ALA A 11 -7.82 -7.57 8.32
CA ALA A 11 -6.50 -7.54 8.93
C ALA A 11 -5.48 -8.36 8.14
N GLY A 12 -5.87 -9.54 7.65
CA GLY A 12 -5.00 -10.40 6.85
C GLY A 12 -4.59 -9.75 5.52
N VAL A 13 -5.54 -9.12 4.81
CA VAL A 13 -5.26 -8.39 3.57
C VAL A 13 -4.41 -7.15 3.84
N ALA A 14 -4.66 -6.43 4.92
CA ALA A 14 -3.85 -5.28 5.32
C ALA A 14 -2.40 -5.70 5.61
N ALA A 15 -2.22 -6.79 6.38
CA ALA A 15 -0.92 -7.36 6.69
C ALA A 15 -0.19 -7.84 5.43
N LEU A 16 -0.90 -8.50 4.50
CA LEU A 16 -0.33 -8.93 3.23
C LEU A 16 0.18 -7.75 2.41
N TRP A 17 -0.61 -6.68 2.30
CA TRP A 17 -0.19 -5.50 1.55
C TRP A 17 1.00 -4.79 2.20
N LEU A 18 0.94 -4.57 3.51
CA LEU A 18 2.02 -3.95 4.28
C LEU A 18 3.32 -4.78 4.22
N GLY A 19 3.19 -6.10 4.36
CA GLY A 19 4.30 -7.05 4.29
C GLY A 19 4.95 -7.08 2.92
N ALA A 20 4.16 -7.12 1.84
CA ALA A 20 4.66 -7.07 0.48
C ALA A 20 5.42 -5.76 0.18
N MET A 21 4.90 -4.61 0.63
CA MET A 21 5.59 -3.32 0.49
C MET A 21 6.90 -3.29 1.28
N SER A 22 6.88 -3.75 2.54
CA SER A 22 8.06 -3.82 3.40
C SER A 22 9.14 -4.72 2.80
N TYR A 23 8.77 -5.92 2.35
CA TYR A 23 9.68 -6.83 1.68
C TYR A 23 10.29 -6.20 0.42
N SER A 24 9.46 -5.56 -0.41
CA SER A 24 9.94 -4.90 -1.63
C SER A 24 10.99 -3.82 -1.32
N LEU A 25 10.71 -2.95 -0.35
CA LEU A 25 11.57 -1.81 -0.02
C LEU A 25 12.87 -2.20 0.69
N PHE A 26 12.78 -3.08 1.68
CA PHE A 26 13.91 -3.35 2.57
C PHE A 26 14.74 -4.57 2.17
N VAL A 27 14.16 -5.50 1.40
CA VAL A 27 14.84 -6.75 1.02
C VAL A 27 15.09 -6.82 -0.48
N LEU A 28 14.04 -6.67 -1.29
CA LEU A 28 14.12 -6.90 -2.73
C LEU A 28 14.92 -5.80 -3.45
N GLN A 29 14.58 -4.52 -3.25
CA GLN A 29 15.25 -3.41 -3.94
C GLN A 29 16.75 -3.33 -3.62
N PRO A 30 17.22 -3.46 -2.35
CA PRO A 30 18.66 -3.51 -2.07
C PRO A 30 19.36 -4.74 -2.65
N LYS A 31 18.66 -5.87 -2.79
CA LYS A 31 19.22 -7.07 -3.41
C LYS A 31 19.38 -6.90 -4.92
N ILE A 32 18.39 -6.33 -5.61
CA ILE A 32 18.49 -6.01 -7.04
C ILE A 32 19.64 -5.04 -7.30
N ALA A 33 19.75 -3.97 -6.49
CA ALA A 33 20.83 -3.00 -6.63
C ALA A 33 22.22 -3.64 -6.56
N ARG A 34 22.40 -4.62 -5.65
CA ARG A 34 23.64 -5.40 -5.52
C ARG A 34 23.87 -6.35 -6.70
N MET A 35 22.85 -7.07 -7.15
CA MET A 35 22.94 -8.01 -8.28
C MET A 35 23.25 -7.33 -9.61
N CYS A 36 22.91 -6.05 -9.72
CA CYS A 36 23.14 -5.23 -10.91
C CYS A 36 24.38 -4.34 -10.78
N ASP A 37 25.21 -4.51 -9.74
CA ASP A 37 26.43 -3.71 -9.51
C ASP A 37 26.18 -2.19 -9.46
N GLY A 38 24.97 -1.79 -9.04
CA GLY A 38 24.55 -0.39 -9.03
C GLY A 38 24.18 0.20 -10.40
N ASP A 39 24.29 -0.54 -11.51
CA ASP A 39 23.95 -0.08 -12.86
C ASP A 39 22.45 0.33 -12.94
N PRO A 40 22.15 1.62 -13.17
CA PRO A 40 20.78 2.11 -13.20
C PRO A 40 19.88 1.44 -14.25
N VAL A 41 20.42 1.06 -15.40
CA VAL A 41 19.65 0.47 -16.50
C VAL A 41 19.30 -0.97 -16.19
N ARG A 42 20.30 -1.77 -15.77
CA ARG A 42 20.07 -3.17 -15.35
C ARG A 42 19.08 -3.28 -14.18
N ILE A 43 19.16 -2.35 -13.22
CA ILE A 43 18.21 -2.30 -12.11
C ILE A 43 16.79 -1.99 -12.61
N GLU A 44 16.63 -1.01 -13.52
CA GLU A 44 15.33 -0.66 -14.07
C GLU A 44 14.70 -1.84 -14.82
N ASP A 45 15.48 -2.57 -15.62
CA ASP A 45 14.99 -3.73 -16.36
C ASP A 45 14.56 -4.87 -15.43
N ALA A 46 15.32 -5.14 -14.37
CA ALA A 46 14.92 -6.10 -13.33
C ALA A 46 13.63 -5.67 -12.62
N GLU A 47 13.52 -4.39 -12.24
CA GLU A 47 12.32 -3.84 -11.61
C GLU A 47 11.11 -3.88 -12.57
N ARG A 48 11.30 -3.70 -13.88
CA ARG A 48 10.24 -3.82 -14.88
C ARG A 48 9.68 -5.23 -14.99
N VAL A 49 10.55 -6.24 -15.01
CA VAL A 49 10.13 -7.64 -15.02
C VAL A 49 9.32 -7.96 -13.76
N LEU A 50 9.79 -7.52 -12.59
CA LEU A 50 9.13 -7.79 -11.30
C LEU A 50 7.82 -7.01 -11.12
N ALA A 51 7.74 -5.79 -11.64
CA ALA A 51 6.54 -4.96 -11.52
C ALA A 51 5.47 -5.30 -12.56
N ASN A 52 5.80 -6.07 -13.59
CA ASN A 52 4.84 -6.45 -14.61
C ASN A 52 3.67 -7.24 -14.00
N GLY A 53 2.44 -6.85 -14.33
CA GLY A 53 1.23 -7.46 -13.79
C GLY A 53 0.87 -7.12 -12.34
N ASN A 54 1.80 -6.53 -11.56
CA ASN A 54 1.62 -6.28 -10.12
C ASN A 54 0.44 -5.34 -9.80
N ARG A 55 -0.01 -4.54 -10.77
CA ARG A 55 -1.15 -3.64 -10.58
C ARG A 55 -2.45 -4.37 -10.20
N ARG A 56 -2.73 -5.54 -10.81
CA ARG A 56 -4.01 -6.25 -10.62
C ARG A 56 -4.14 -6.83 -9.21
N PRO A 57 -3.14 -7.56 -8.66
CA PRO A 57 -3.18 -8.03 -7.29
C PRO A 57 -3.35 -6.89 -6.28
N VAL A 58 -2.60 -5.79 -6.43
CA VAL A 58 -2.69 -4.69 -5.48
C VAL A 58 -4.05 -3.98 -5.54
N LEU A 59 -4.64 -3.80 -6.72
CA LEU A 59 -6.01 -3.32 -6.83
C LEU A 59 -6.99 -4.23 -6.10
N ALA A 60 -6.86 -5.56 -6.26
CA ALA A 60 -7.71 -6.51 -5.57
C ALA A 60 -7.59 -6.38 -4.04
N LEU A 61 -6.36 -6.26 -3.51
CA LEU A 61 -6.13 -6.03 -2.07
C LEU A 61 -6.79 -4.72 -1.61
N VAL A 62 -6.58 -3.63 -2.33
CA VAL A 62 -7.16 -2.31 -2.01
C VAL A 62 -8.69 -2.37 -2.04
N THR A 63 -9.28 -3.01 -3.05
CA THR A 63 -10.73 -3.20 -3.14
C THR A 63 -11.27 -3.99 -1.96
N VAL A 64 -10.63 -5.11 -1.59
CA VAL A 64 -11.05 -5.90 -0.42
C VAL A 64 -10.95 -5.08 0.86
N LEU A 65 -9.91 -4.26 1.04
CA LEU A 65 -9.77 -3.38 2.20
C LEU A 65 -10.89 -2.34 2.29
N TRP A 66 -11.27 -1.72 1.17
CA TRP A 66 -12.39 -0.79 1.12
C TRP A 66 -13.71 -1.48 1.46
N LEU A 67 -14.02 -2.59 0.80
CA LEU A 67 -15.30 -3.29 0.99
C LEU A 67 -15.43 -3.83 2.42
N SER A 68 -14.39 -4.50 2.92
CA SER A 68 -14.39 -5.02 4.29
C SER A 68 -14.38 -3.91 5.33
N GLY A 69 -13.66 -2.80 5.10
CA GLY A 69 -13.66 -1.63 5.98
C GLY A 69 -15.05 -1.00 6.07
N ILE A 70 -15.71 -0.76 4.93
CA ILE A 70 -17.07 -0.23 4.88
C ILE A 70 -18.06 -1.17 5.60
N ALA A 71 -17.98 -2.48 5.36
CA ALA A 71 -18.83 -3.46 6.02
C ALA A 71 -18.64 -3.46 7.54
N LEU A 72 -17.39 -3.47 8.01
CA LEU A 72 -17.06 -3.42 9.44
C LEU A 72 -17.53 -2.12 10.09
N THR A 73 -17.37 -0.98 9.42
CA THR A 73 -17.91 0.31 9.89
C THR A 73 -19.44 0.28 9.97
N GLY A 74 -20.12 -0.30 8.98
CA GLY A 74 -21.58 -0.43 9.00
C GLY A 74 -22.09 -1.27 10.18
N LEU A 75 -21.44 -2.40 10.45
CA LEU A 75 -21.75 -3.24 11.61
C LEU A 75 -21.50 -2.49 12.92
N ALA A 76 -20.34 -1.86 13.08
CA ALA A 76 -20.00 -1.14 14.30
C ALA A 76 -20.87 0.12 14.50
N ALA A 77 -21.35 0.74 13.42
CA ALA A 77 -22.33 1.83 13.47
C ALA A 77 -23.70 1.34 13.98
N ALA A 78 -24.15 0.16 13.55
CA ALA A 78 -25.39 -0.46 14.04
C ALA A 78 -25.30 -0.79 15.54
N ASP A 79 -24.10 -1.11 16.04
CA ASP A 79 -23.83 -1.39 17.45
C ASP A 79 -23.62 -0.11 18.31
N GLY A 80 -23.77 1.08 17.73
CA GLY A 80 -23.69 2.35 18.48
C GLY A 80 -22.28 2.93 18.60
N LEU A 81 -21.61 3.14 17.47
CA LEU A 81 -20.25 3.70 17.41
C LEU A 81 -20.14 5.05 18.15
N SER A 82 -19.19 5.16 19.07
CA SER A 82 -18.90 6.40 19.79
C SER A 82 -18.32 7.49 18.87
N THR A 83 -18.34 8.75 19.31
CA THR A 83 -17.71 9.87 18.59
C THR A 83 -16.23 9.62 18.30
N THR A 84 -15.50 9.06 19.27
CA THR A 84 -14.09 8.68 19.11
C THR A 84 -13.96 7.55 18.08
N GLY A 85 -14.87 6.57 18.08
CA GLY A 85 -14.92 5.51 17.08
C GLY A 85 -15.11 6.06 15.67
N TRP A 86 -16.03 7.01 15.48
CA TRP A 86 -16.22 7.70 14.19
C TRP A 86 -14.98 8.47 13.74
N LEU A 87 -14.31 9.16 14.65
CA LEU A 87 -13.07 9.87 14.35
C LEU A 87 -11.97 8.91 13.87
N LEU A 88 -11.78 7.79 14.58
CA LEU A 88 -10.78 6.77 14.20
C LEU A 88 -11.09 6.14 12.85
N VAL A 89 -12.36 5.80 12.58
CA VAL A 89 -12.80 5.31 11.27
C VAL A 89 -12.51 6.35 10.19
N GLY A 90 -12.86 7.61 10.41
CA GLY A 90 -12.63 8.71 9.47
C GLY A 90 -11.15 8.88 9.13
N ILE A 91 -10.28 8.91 10.15
CA ILE A 91 -8.83 9.01 9.96
C ILE A 91 -8.31 7.82 9.15
N LYS A 92 -8.69 6.58 9.50
CA LYS A 92 -8.27 5.38 8.76
C LYS A 92 -8.75 5.40 7.31
N ALA A 93 -9.97 5.85 7.06
CA ALA A 93 -10.52 5.97 5.72
C ALA A 93 -9.73 6.99 4.88
N VAL A 94 -9.38 8.14 5.46
CA VAL A 94 -8.54 9.14 4.79
C VAL A 94 -7.15 8.58 4.49
N LEU A 95 -6.51 7.91 5.45
CA LEU A 95 -5.19 7.29 5.23
C LEU A 95 -5.23 6.26 4.09
N LEU A 96 -6.25 5.39 4.07
CA LEU A 96 -6.44 4.41 3.00
C LEU A 96 -6.73 5.09 1.65
N ALA A 97 -7.52 6.16 1.63
CA ALA A 97 -7.81 6.93 0.42
C ALA A 97 -6.56 7.58 -0.17
N VAL A 98 -5.74 8.22 0.67
CA VAL A 98 -4.48 8.84 0.23
C VAL A 98 -3.52 7.76 -0.28
N ALA A 99 -3.38 6.63 0.43
CA ALA A 99 -2.54 5.52 -0.03
C ALA A 99 -3.04 4.93 -1.35
N SER A 100 -4.36 4.78 -1.52
CA SER A 100 -4.99 4.33 -2.78
C SER A 100 -4.73 5.31 -3.92
N GLY A 101 -4.84 6.62 -3.65
CA GLY A 101 -4.54 7.68 -4.62
C GLY A 101 -3.08 7.70 -5.05
N LEU A 102 -2.15 7.51 -4.12
CA LEU A 102 -0.72 7.35 -4.42
C LEU A 102 -0.46 6.11 -5.27
N PHE A 103 -1.08 4.97 -4.93
CA PHE A 103 -0.97 3.76 -5.73
C PHE A 103 -1.52 3.94 -7.15
N TRP A 104 -2.68 4.59 -7.29
CA TRP A 104 -3.26 4.95 -8.57
C TRP A 104 -2.30 5.83 -9.39
N TRP A 105 -1.76 6.89 -8.77
CA TRP A 105 -0.79 7.75 -9.42
C TRP A 105 0.45 6.96 -9.87
N VAL A 106 1.03 6.11 -9.02
CA VAL A 106 2.18 5.26 -9.37
C VAL A 106 1.84 4.36 -10.54
N SER A 107 0.69 3.70 -10.51
CA SER A 107 0.33 2.68 -11.48
C SER A 107 -0.02 3.24 -12.87
N TRP A 108 -0.67 4.41 -12.93
CA TRP A 108 -1.14 5.00 -14.21
C TRP A 108 -0.33 6.20 -14.70
N ARG A 109 0.36 6.93 -13.82
CA ARG A 109 1.15 8.12 -14.20
C ARG A 109 2.64 7.92 -13.96
N GLY A 110 3.00 7.32 -12.84
CA GLY A 110 4.40 7.05 -12.52
C GLY A 110 5.00 6.02 -13.46
N TRP A 111 4.36 4.85 -13.55
CA TRP A 111 4.93 3.68 -14.20
C TRP A 111 5.10 3.87 -15.71
N PRO A 112 4.11 4.40 -16.45
CA PRO A 112 4.31 4.72 -17.86
C PRO A 112 5.48 5.69 -18.10
N ARG A 113 5.67 6.70 -17.23
CA ARG A 113 6.83 7.61 -17.34
C ARG A 113 8.16 6.89 -17.19
N ARG A 114 8.27 5.88 -16.34
CA ARG A 114 9.49 5.08 -16.17
C ARG A 114 9.78 4.17 -17.37
N VAL A 115 8.75 3.69 -18.05
CA VAL A 115 8.92 2.88 -19.27
C VAL A 115 9.55 3.72 -20.38
N PHE A 116 9.14 4.99 -20.52
CA PHE A 116 9.63 5.89 -21.56
C PHE A 116 10.78 6.81 -21.14
N ALA A 117 11.32 6.65 -19.93
CA ALA A 117 12.36 7.51 -19.40
C ALA A 117 13.72 7.27 -20.09
N LEU A 118 14.45 8.35 -20.34
CA LEU A 118 15.85 8.28 -20.74
C LEU A 118 16.72 7.85 -19.56
N PRO A 119 17.90 7.23 -19.79
CA PRO A 119 18.80 6.81 -18.72
C PRO A 119 19.16 7.92 -17.73
N ALA A 120 19.30 9.16 -18.22
CA ALA A 120 19.59 10.34 -17.40
C ALA A 120 18.43 10.74 -16.46
N GLU A 121 17.18 10.37 -16.78
CA GLU A 121 15.99 10.71 -15.98
C GLU A 121 15.69 9.67 -14.90
N LEU A 122 16.19 8.44 -15.05
CA LEU A 122 15.92 7.31 -14.16
C LEU A 122 16.27 7.57 -12.69
N PRO A 123 17.41 8.19 -12.32
CA PRO A 123 17.76 8.40 -10.92
C PRO A 123 16.72 9.27 -10.18
N GLY A 124 16.23 10.33 -10.83
CA GLY A 124 15.23 11.24 -10.29
C GLY A 124 13.87 10.55 -10.11
N LEU A 125 13.43 9.80 -11.14
CA LEU A 125 12.19 9.03 -11.08
C LEU A 125 12.25 7.95 -9.99
N ARG A 126 13.35 7.21 -9.87
CA ARG A 126 13.55 6.19 -8.83
C ARG A 126 13.50 6.77 -7.43
N ARG A 127 14.11 7.94 -7.20
CA ARG A 127 14.00 8.63 -5.90
C ARG A 127 12.55 8.99 -5.58
N ARG A 128 11.83 9.59 -6.54
CA ARG A 128 10.42 9.94 -6.35
C ARG A 128 9.54 8.72 -6.06
N PHE A 129 9.78 7.62 -6.77
CA PHE A 129 9.07 6.36 -6.54
C PHE A 129 9.32 5.78 -5.16
N ARG A 130 10.58 5.76 -4.71
CA ARG A 130 10.92 5.34 -3.35
C ARG A 130 10.22 6.20 -2.30
N LEU A 131 10.21 7.52 -2.47
CA LEU A 131 9.49 8.42 -1.56
C LEU A 131 7.99 8.10 -1.50
N VAL A 132 7.34 7.87 -2.65
CA VAL A 132 5.92 7.50 -2.69
C VAL A 132 5.67 6.13 -2.05
N ALA A 133 6.56 5.16 -2.28
CA ALA A 133 6.45 3.84 -1.66
C ALA A 133 6.61 3.91 -0.13
N PHE A 134 7.55 4.70 0.39
CA PHE A 134 7.68 4.96 1.83
C PHE A 134 6.46 5.68 2.39
N ALA A 135 5.92 6.68 1.67
CA ALA A 135 4.71 7.37 2.09
C ALA A 135 3.52 6.41 2.17
N MET A 136 3.31 5.56 1.17
CA MET A 136 2.28 4.52 1.19
C MET A 136 2.48 3.54 2.35
N LEU A 137 3.70 3.08 2.57
CA LEU A 137 4.03 2.19 3.70
C LEU A 137 3.68 2.85 5.04
N ALA A 138 4.05 4.12 5.23
CA ALA A 138 3.75 4.87 6.44
C ALA A 138 2.24 5.07 6.64
N LEU A 139 1.49 5.43 5.59
CA LEU A 139 0.04 5.64 5.64
C LEU A 139 -0.71 4.34 6.00
N VAL A 140 -0.37 3.23 5.34
CA VAL A 140 -0.99 1.92 5.59
C VAL A 140 -0.58 1.38 6.97
N GLY A 141 0.69 1.56 7.34
CA GLY A 141 1.19 1.19 8.67
C GLY A 141 0.48 1.96 9.79
N ALA A 142 0.33 3.28 9.63
CA ALA A 142 -0.41 4.12 10.59
C ALA A 142 -1.87 3.69 10.71
N ALA A 143 -2.55 3.41 9.59
CA ALA A 143 -3.92 2.92 9.60
C ALA A 143 -4.06 1.56 10.32
N ALA A 144 -3.07 0.66 10.15
CA ALA A 144 -3.02 -0.62 10.85
C ALA A 144 -2.80 -0.45 12.36
N VAL A 145 -1.85 0.40 12.77
CA VAL A 145 -1.59 0.72 14.18
C VAL A 145 -2.82 1.32 14.85
N LEU A 146 -3.49 2.29 14.20
CA LEU A 146 -4.74 2.87 14.71
C LEU A 146 -5.83 1.81 14.87
N GLY A 147 -5.92 0.85 13.94
CA GLY A 147 -6.85 -0.28 14.06
C GLY A 147 -6.53 -1.21 15.22
N PHE A 148 -5.26 -1.46 15.47
CA PHE A 148 -4.82 -2.30 16.60
C PHE A 148 -5.09 -1.59 17.94
N VAL A 149 -4.63 -0.35 18.08
CA VAL A 149 -4.79 0.43 19.33
C VAL A 149 -6.27 0.69 19.63
N GLY A 150 -7.06 1.10 18.63
CA GLY A 150 -8.49 1.37 18.82
C GLY A 150 -9.36 0.12 18.99
N GLY A 151 -8.85 -1.08 18.72
CA GLY A 151 -9.55 -2.34 18.98
C GLY A 151 -9.27 -2.93 20.38
N HIS A 152 -8.29 -2.38 21.10
CA HIS A 152 -7.91 -2.79 22.46
C HIS A 152 -8.15 -1.67 23.50
N ALA A 153 -8.90 -0.63 23.11
CA ALA A 153 -9.34 0.48 23.97
C ALA A 153 -10.86 0.46 24.07
#